data_AF-A0AAV2R6U4-F1
#
_entry.id   AF-A0AAV2R6U4-F1
#
_cell.length_a   1.000
_cell.length_b   1.000
_cell.length_c   1.000
_cell.angle_alpha   90.00
_cell.angle_beta   90.00
_cell.angle_gamma   90.00
#
_symmetry.space_group_name_H-M   'P 1'
#
loop_
_entity.id
_entity.type
_entity.pdbx_description
1 polymer ?
#
loop_
_entity_poly.entity_id
_entity_poly.type
_entity_poly.pdbx_seq_one_letter_code
_entity_poly.pdbx_strand_id
1 'polypeptide(L)'
;MLKGVVRVAPLARGVLAYNQPCAAKYLSTSNVLSGLDQLPSIQLTIPESRGKVEMSTAEWKYVERLLPSKTIPPHFAQPGEILPSGWVAPSAKVGDHQYFARRNNSHQLQVYVKHIRKEQR
;
A
#
# COMPACT_ATOMS: atom_id res chain seq x y z
N MET A 1 -9.27 -25.40 -49.02
CA MET A 1 -10.11 -26.25 -48.15
C MET A 1 -9.15 -27.02 -47.25
N LEU A 2 -9.03 -26.71 -45.96
CA LEU A 2 -9.87 -27.20 -44.86
C LEU A 2 -9.74 -26.22 -43.67
N LYS A 3 -10.86 -25.80 -43.07
CA LYS A 3 -10.89 -24.96 -41.87
C LYS A 3 -10.80 -25.85 -40.64
N GLY A 4 -9.73 -25.72 -39.85
CA GLY A 4 -9.63 -26.35 -38.53
C GLY A 4 -10.45 -25.59 -37.50
N VAL A 5 -11.51 -26.21 -36.99
CA VAL A 5 -12.33 -25.69 -35.88
C VAL A 5 -11.66 -26.09 -34.56
N VAL A 6 -11.12 -25.12 -33.83
CA VAL A 6 -10.65 -25.32 -32.46
C VAL A 6 -11.80 -24.93 -31.53
N ARG A 7 -12.39 -25.91 -30.84
CA ARG A 7 -13.37 -25.70 -29.77
C ARG A 7 -12.63 -25.47 -28.46
N VAL A 8 -12.76 -24.28 -27.89
CA VAL A 8 -12.30 -23.96 -26.53
C VAL A 8 -13.47 -24.18 -25.58
N ALA A 9 -13.30 -25.07 -24.60
CA ALA A 9 -14.30 -25.35 -23.57
C ALA A 9 -14.40 -24.16 -22.57
N PRO A 10 -15.61 -23.79 -22.11
CA PRO A 10 -15.75 -22.78 -21.08
C PRO A 10 -15.35 -23.36 -19.71
N LEU A 11 -14.38 -22.73 -19.06
CA LEU A 11 -14.05 -23.01 -17.66
C LEU A 11 -15.20 -22.50 -16.77
N ALA A 12 -15.82 -23.43 -16.07
CA ALA A 12 -16.91 -23.20 -15.13
C ALA A 12 -16.48 -22.23 -14.01
N ARG A 13 -17.23 -21.14 -13.83
CA ARG A 13 -17.17 -20.30 -12.63
C ARG A 13 -17.83 -21.04 -11.47
N GLY A 14 -17.04 -21.74 -10.67
CA GLY A 14 -17.47 -22.29 -9.39
C GLY A 14 -17.56 -21.18 -8.34
N VAL A 15 -18.78 -20.92 -7.85
CA VAL A 15 -19.02 -20.12 -6.64
C VAL A 15 -18.87 -21.06 -5.45
N LEU A 16 -17.77 -20.94 -4.70
CA LEU A 16 -17.61 -21.64 -3.43
C LEU A 16 -18.38 -20.88 -2.35
N ALA A 17 -19.58 -21.33 -2.07
CA ALA A 17 -20.36 -20.91 -0.91
C ALA A 17 -19.77 -21.54 0.35
N TYR A 18 -19.17 -20.73 1.22
CA TYR A 18 -18.85 -21.12 2.59
C TYR A 18 -19.84 -20.43 3.53
N ASN A 19 -21.03 -21.03 3.69
CA ASN A 19 -21.91 -20.72 4.81
C ASN A 19 -21.45 -21.54 6.02
N GLN A 20 -20.80 -20.88 6.97
CA GLN A 20 -20.65 -21.33 8.34
C GLN A 20 -20.95 -20.14 9.25
N PRO A 21 -22.11 -20.08 9.94
CA PRO A 21 -22.29 -19.11 11.00
C PRO A 21 -21.42 -19.55 12.19
N CYS A 22 -20.28 -18.89 12.38
CA CYS A 22 -19.52 -19.08 13.60
C CYS A 22 -20.35 -18.54 14.77
N ALA A 23 -20.59 -19.38 15.76
CA ALA A 23 -21.35 -19.04 16.95
C ALA A 23 -20.58 -17.98 17.76
N ALA A 24 -20.90 -16.71 17.55
CA ALA A 24 -20.46 -15.62 18.41
C ALA A 24 -21.19 -15.74 19.76
N LYS A 25 -20.46 -16.20 20.78
CA LYS A 25 -20.92 -16.10 22.17
C LYS A 25 -20.97 -14.63 22.54
N TYR A 26 -22.16 -14.07 22.63
CA TYR A 26 -22.37 -12.71 23.10
C TYR A 26 -22.07 -12.66 24.60
N LEU A 27 -20.94 -12.07 24.98
CA LEU A 27 -20.73 -11.58 26.33
C LEU A 27 -21.60 -10.33 26.49
N SER A 28 -22.70 -10.49 27.23
CA SER A 28 -23.53 -9.38 27.69
C SER A 28 -22.69 -8.47 28.58
N THR A 29 -22.28 -7.33 28.04
CA THR A 29 -21.92 -6.17 28.86
C THR A 29 -23.09 -5.20 28.76
N SER A 30 -24.16 -5.55 29.48
CA SER A 30 -25.18 -4.57 29.83
C SER A 30 -24.51 -3.53 30.72
N ASN A 31 -24.37 -2.32 30.19
CA ASN A 31 -24.72 -1.05 30.83
C ASN A 31 -23.72 0.04 30.45
N VAL A 32 -24.29 1.19 30.07
CA VAL A 32 -23.66 2.48 29.88
C VAL A 32 -23.01 2.69 28.51
N LEU A 33 -23.84 3.09 27.54
CA LEU A 33 -23.67 4.33 26.77
C LEU A 33 -25.07 4.76 26.27
N SER A 34 -25.91 5.27 27.17
CA SER A 34 -27.23 5.85 26.86
C SER A 34 -27.10 7.23 26.17
N GLY A 35 -26.28 7.30 25.12
CA GLY A 35 -25.93 8.54 24.45
C GLY A 35 -25.65 8.42 22.96
N LEU A 36 -25.73 7.22 22.36
CA LEU A 36 -25.57 7.03 20.91
C LEU A 36 -26.89 7.03 20.13
N ASP A 37 -28.04 7.03 20.81
CA ASP A 37 -29.36 7.04 20.17
C ASP A 37 -29.77 8.43 19.64
N GLN A 38 -28.97 9.45 19.92
CA GLN A 38 -29.19 10.83 19.45
C GLN A 38 -28.12 11.28 18.45
N LEU A 39 -27.57 10.35 17.65
CA LEU A 39 -26.85 10.80 16.46
C LEU A 39 -27.88 11.44 15.52
N PRO A 40 -27.73 12.73 15.15
CA PRO A 40 -28.60 13.30 14.13
C PRO A 40 -28.43 12.43 12.89
N SER A 41 -29.52 11.87 12.40
CA SER A 41 -29.52 11.23 11.09
C SER A 41 -28.98 12.27 10.12
N ILE A 42 -27.74 12.09 9.66
CA ILE A 42 -27.16 12.96 8.65
C ILE A 42 -27.96 12.66 7.38
N GLN A 43 -29.05 13.42 7.20
CA GLN A 43 -29.83 13.41 5.97
C GLN A 43 -28.93 14.04 4.92
N LEU A 44 -28.25 13.21 4.13
CA LEU A 44 -27.54 13.65 2.93
C LEU A 44 -28.60 14.03 1.88
N THR A 45 -29.25 15.17 2.05
CA THR A 45 -30.12 15.76 1.02
C THR A 45 -29.24 16.24 -0.12
N ILE A 46 -29.15 15.45 -1.19
CA ILE A 46 -28.55 15.87 -2.45
C ILE A 46 -29.46 16.99 -3.00
N PRO A 47 -28.98 18.24 -3.16
CA PRO A 47 -29.83 19.32 -3.64
C PRO A 47 -30.33 19.02 -5.06
N GLU A 48 -31.64 19.17 -5.29
CA GLU A 48 -32.29 18.94 -6.60
C GLU A 48 -31.82 19.93 -7.69
N SER A 49 -31.28 21.09 -7.29
CA SER A 49 -30.75 22.06 -8.22
C SER A 49 -29.26 21.80 -8.46
N ARG A 50 -28.91 21.55 -9.72
CA ARG A 50 -27.51 21.66 -10.16
C ARG A 50 -27.12 23.12 -10.02
N GLY A 51 -26.53 23.50 -8.88
CA GLY A 51 -25.93 24.81 -8.70
C GLY A 51 -24.95 25.11 -9.84
N LYS A 52 -24.74 26.39 -10.14
CA LYS A 52 -23.78 26.80 -11.19
C LYS A 52 -22.39 26.32 -10.78
N VAL A 53 -21.83 25.38 -11.54
CA VAL A 53 -20.49 24.83 -11.31
C VAL A 53 -19.48 25.67 -12.07
N GLU A 54 -18.44 26.14 -11.38
CA GLU A 54 -17.29 26.77 -12.00
C GLU A 54 -16.12 25.79 -12.01
N MET A 55 -15.49 25.61 -13.18
CA MET A 55 -14.30 24.76 -13.31
C MET A 55 -13.04 25.62 -13.15
N SER A 56 -12.25 25.35 -12.11
CA SER A 56 -11.00 26.05 -11.84
C SER A 56 -9.81 25.09 -11.82
N THR A 57 -8.73 25.46 -12.52
CA THR A 57 -7.47 24.71 -12.55
C THR A 57 -6.48 25.21 -11.49
N ALA A 58 -6.69 26.40 -10.91
CA ALA A 58 -5.72 27.04 -10.01
C ALA A 58 -5.44 26.21 -8.73
N GLU A 59 -6.44 25.45 -8.28
CA GLU A 59 -6.37 24.62 -7.08
C GLU A 59 -5.91 23.18 -7.37
N TRP A 60 -5.83 22.78 -8.65
CA TRP A 60 -5.51 21.42 -9.06
C TRP A 60 -4.09 20.99 -8.64
N LYS A 61 -3.17 21.96 -8.47
CA LYS A 61 -1.81 21.73 -7.93
C LYS A 61 -1.79 21.00 -6.58
N TYR A 62 -2.87 21.09 -5.79
CA TYR A 62 -2.98 20.37 -4.52
C TYR A 62 -3.36 18.91 -4.72
N VAL A 63 -4.16 18.62 -5.74
CA VAL A 63 -4.54 17.25 -6.12
C VAL A 63 -3.33 16.51 -6.68
N GLU A 64 -2.50 17.18 -7.48
CA GLU A 64 -1.28 16.58 -8.05
C GLU A 64 -0.30 16.07 -6.99
N ARG A 65 -0.23 16.72 -5.82
CA ARG A 65 0.63 16.30 -4.70
C ARG A 65 0.19 15.01 -4.02
N LEU A 66 -1.08 14.64 -4.17
CA LEU A 66 -1.63 13.40 -3.63
C LEU A 66 -1.27 12.18 -4.49
N LEU A 67 -0.85 12.41 -5.74
CA LEU A 67 -0.48 11.33 -6.63
C LEU A 67 0.86 10.72 -6.18
N PRO A 68 0.96 9.38 -6.12
CA PRO A 68 2.19 8.73 -5.71
C PRO A 68 3.28 8.90 -6.78
N SER A 69 4.51 9.15 -6.33
CA SER A 69 5.68 9.15 -7.20
C SER A 69 5.99 7.73 -7.68
N LYS A 70 6.14 7.55 -9.00
CA LYS A 70 6.53 6.25 -9.58
C LYS A 70 8.01 5.93 -9.39
N THR A 71 8.83 6.95 -9.21
CA THR A 71 10.30 6.83 -9.14
C THR A 71 10.76 7.13 -7.73
N ILE A 72 11.74 6.36 -7.26
CA ILE A 72 12.37 6.57 -5.96
C ILE A 72 13.27 7.81 -6.06
N PRO A 73 13.17 8.77 -5.13
CA PRO A 73 13.99 9.97 -5.19
C PRO A 73 15.49 9.64 -5.00
N PRO A 74 16.38 10.39 -5.67
CA PRO A 74 17.80 10.33 -5.38
C PRO A 74 18.09 10.89 -3.98
N HIS A 75 19.19 10.44 -3.38
CA HIS A 75 19.65 10.95 -2.10
C HIS A 75 20.59 12.14 -2.31
N PHE A 76 20.40 13.24 -1.57
CA PHE A 76 21.17 14.49 -1.75
C PHE A 76 22.41 14.62 -0.84
N ALA A 77 22.76 13.56 -0.12
CA ALA A 77 23.87 13.56 0.84
C ALA A 77 25.23 13.55 0.14
N GLN A 78 26.21 14.25 0.71
CA GLN A 78 27.56 14.25 0.19
C GLN A 78 28.28 12.92 0.49
N PRO A 79 29.22 12.46 -0.34
CA PRO A 79 29.93 11.19 -0.10
C PRO A 79 30.61 11.16 1.28
N GLY A 80 30.32 10.13 2.09
CA GLY A 80 30.85 9.98 3.45
C GLY A 80 30.10 10.75 4.55
N GLU A 81 29.10 11.56 4.21
CA GLU A 81 28.26 12.27 5.18
C GLU A 81 27.39 11.29 5.98
N ILE A 82 27.25 11.56 7.28
CA ILE A 82 26.39 10.81 8.21
C ILE A 82 25.16 11.67 8.50
N LEU A 83 23.99 11.17 8.10
CA LEU A 83 22.71 11.81 8.39
C LEU A 83 22.26 11.53 9.84
N PRO A 84 21.35 12.34 10.41
CA PRO A 84 20.83 12.13 11.77
C PRO A 84 20.10 10.79 11.95
N SER A 85 19.66 10.15 10.87
CA SER A 85 19.11 8.79 10.88
C SER A 85 20.17 7.69 11.08
N GLY A 86 21.46 8.04 11.11
CA GLY A 86 22.58 7.10 11.12
C GLY A 86 22.92 6.52 9.73
N TRP A 87 22.21 6.94 8.68
CA TRP A 87 22.52 6.55 7.31
C TRP A 87 23.80 7.27 6.84
N VAL A 88 24.70 6.53 6.17
CA VAL A 88 25.97 7.05 5.66
C VAL A 88 25.99 7.00 4.14
N ALA A 89 26.38 8.10 3.50
CA ALA A 89 26.51 8.17 2.05
C ALA A 89 27.68 7.32 1.54
N PRO A 90 27.54 6.63 0.38
CA PRO A 90 28.63 5.85 -0.18
C PRO A 90 29.75 6.78 -0.64
N SER A 91 30.99 6.48 -0.21
CA SER A 91 32.19 7.23 -0.62
C SER A 91 32.95 6.55 -1.76
N ALA A 92 32.94 5.21 -1.81
CA ALA A 92 33.67 4.43 -2.81
C ALA A 92 32.98 4.43 -4.18
N LYS A 93 33.80 4.50 -5.24
CA LYS A 93 33.38 4.38 -6.64
C LYS A 93 33.61 2.97 -7.16
N VAL A 94 32.98 2.66 -8.29
CA VAL A 94 33.18 1.39 -8.98
C VAL A 94 34.61 1.35 -9.54
N GLY A 95 35.39 0.36 -9.13
CA GLY A 95 36.80 0.18 -9.54
C GLY A 95 37.83 0.51 -8.47
N ASP A 96 37.44 1.18 -7.38
CA ASP A 96 38.36 1.50 -6.27
C ASP A 96 38.82 0.25 -5.51
N HIS A 97 38.04 -0.84 -5.58
CA HIS A 97 38.26 -2.09 -4.86
C HIS A 97 38.05 -3.30 -5.78
N GLN A 98 38.60 -4.46 -5.39
CA GLN A 98 38.49 -5.71 -6.15
C GLN A 98 37.03 -6.17 -6.37
N TYR A 99 36.12 -5.76 -5.49
CA TYR A 99 34.68 -6.00 -5.62
C TYR A 99 33.89 -4.75 -5.22
N PHE A 100 32.66 -4.65 -5.72
CA PHE A 100 31.76 -3.53 -5.45
C PHE A 100 30.40 -4.02 -4.95
N ALA A 101 30.02 -3.62 -3.74
CA ALA A 101 28.72 -3.94 -3.15
C ALA A 101 27.69 -2.86 -3.50
N ARG A 102 26.72 -3.21 -4.35
CA ARG A 102 25.64 -2.31 -4.74
C ARG A 102 24.60 -2.13 -3.62
N ARG A 103 24.06 -0.93 -3.47
CA ARG A 103 22.91 -0.66 -2.58
C ARG A 103 21.59 -1.09 -3.20
N ASN A 104 20.57 -1.28 -2.36
CA ASN A 104 19.21 -1.54 -2.83
C ASN A 104 18.52 -0.25 -3.31
N ASN A 105 17.30 -0.40 -3.82
CA ASN A 105 16.47 0.72 -4.29
C ASN A 105 16.17 1.76 -3.21
N SER A 106 16.19 1.37 -1.93
CA SER A 106 16.01 2.25 -0.76
C SER A 106 17.33 2.87 -0.28
N HIS A 107 18.41 2.78 -1.07
CA HIS A 107 19.75 3.28 -0.75
C HIS A 107 20.40 2.66 0.50
N GLN A 108 20.01 1.43 0.86
CA GLN A 108 20.55 0.68 2.00
C GLN A 108 21.52 -0.44 1.57
N LEU A 109 22.33 -0.93 2.52
CA LEU A 109 23.21 -2.08 2.33
C LEU A 109 22.41 -3.39 2.37
N GLN A 110 22.80 -4.35 1.52
CA GLN A 110 22.13 -5.64 1.40
C GLN A 110 22.70 -6.65 2.40
N VAL A 111 22.62 -6.33 3.69
CA VAL A 111 23.08 -7.20 4.78
C VAL A 111 21.86 -7.63 5.59
N TYR A 112 21.57 -8.93 5.58
CA TYR A 112 20.38 -9.49 6.20
C TYR A 112 20.76 -10.50 7.27
N VAL A 113 20.00 -10.52 8.36
CA VAL A 113 20.16 -11.51 9.42
C VAL A 113 19.38 -12.77 9.04
N LYS A 114 20.04 -13.92 9.10
CA LYS A 114 19.39 -15.22 8.92
C LYS A 114 19.15 -15.87 10.28
N HIS A 115 17.89 -16.00 10.68
CA HIS A 115 17.54 -16.75 11.88
C HIS A 115 17.38 -18.23 11.57
N ILE A 116 18.19 -19.08 12.20
CA ILE A 116 18.09 -20.53 12.10
C ILE A 116 17.41 -21.02 13.38
N ARG A 117 16.22 -21.61 13.27
CA ARG A 117 15.58 -22.27 14.41
C ARG A 117 16.37 -23.53 14.74
N LYS A 118 16.95 -23.57 15.94
CA LYS A 118 17.52 -24.82 16.48
C LYS A 118 16.35 -25.63 17.02
N GLU A 119 16.09 -26.77 16.39
CA GLU A 119 15.13 -27.75 16.91
C GLU A 119 15.69 -28.29 18.23
N GLN A 120 14.92 -28.17 19.30
CA GLN A 120 15.28 -28.67 20.62
C GLN A 120 15.15 -30.19 20.58
N ARG A 121 16.26 -30.91 20.74
CA ARG A 121 16.32 -32.37 20.75
C ARG A 121 16.19 -32.91 22.16
#